data_AF-A0A1G8Z2Y1-F1
#
_entry.id   AF-A0A1G8Z2Y1-F1
#
_cell.length_a   1.000
_cell.length_b   1.000
_cell.length_c   1.000
_cell.angle_alpha   90.00
_cell.angle_beta   90.00
_cell.angle_gamma   90.00
#
_symmetry.space_group_name_H-M   'P 1'
#
loop_
_entity.id
_entity.type
_entity.pdbx_description
1 polymer ?
#
loop_
_entity_poly.entity_id
_entity_poly.type
_entity_poly.pdbx_seq_one_letter_code
_entity_poly.pdbx_strand_id
1 'polypeptide(L)'
;MAEHTYRVLVRGRFADLTPGQRTSLLDRLEDFDFLRDAGFSEEGALTYDEKLDFFSYRVILTAAEKPDDAGLRRASTALDALGVDFKGLKAKVTDMDEMKVNRPKRLG
;
A
#
# COMPACT_ATOMS: atom_id res chain seq x y z
N MET A 1 21.69 -0.95 -14.31
CA MET A 1 21.11 -0.22 -13.17
C MET A 1 20.97 -1.24 -12.05
N ALA A 2 21.36 -0.91 -10.83
CA ALA A 2 21.19 -1.84 -9.71
C ALA A 2 19.69 -1.91 -9.37
N GLU A 3 19.18 -3.12 -9.13
CA GLU A 3 17.84 -3.28 -8.58
C GLU A 3 17.89 -2.88 -7.10
N HIS A 4 16.97 -2.01 -6.71
CA HIS A 4 16.87 -1.50 -5.36
C HIS A 4 15.56 -1.93 -4.71
N THR A 5 15.59 -2.16 -3.41
CA THR A 5 14.40 -2.51 -2.63
C THR A 5 13.67 -1.25 -2.18
N TYR A 6 12.44 -1.10 -2.62
CA TYR A 6 11.59 0.03 -2.29
C TYR A 6 10.37 -0.41 -1.48
N ARG A 7 10.06 0.36 -0.44
CA ARG A 7 8.76 0.33 0.22
C ARG A 7 7.89 1.41 -0.37
N VAL A 8 6.80 1.02 -1.01
CA VAL A 8 5.86 1.95 -1.61
C VAL A 8 4.57 1.96 -0.81
N LEU A 9 4.23 3.13 -0.30
CA LEU A 9 2.95 3.41 0.37
C LEU A 9 2.10 4.24 -0.58
N VAL A 10 1.07 3.64 -1.13
CA VAL A 10 0.05 4.35 -1.90
C VAL A 10 -1.11 4.71 -0.97
N ARG A 11 -1.55 5.96 -1.01
CA ARG A 11 -2.74 6.42 -0.30
C ARG A 11 -3.73 7.00 -1.28
N GLY A 12 -5.00 6.72 -1.05
CA GLY A 12 -6.09 7.22 -1.86
C GLY A 12 -7.37 7.36 -1.06
N ARG A 13 -8.40 7.86 -1.72
CA ARG A 13 -9.77 7.87 -1.23
C ARG A 13 -10.62 7.00 -2.13
N PHE A 14 -11.59 6.31 -1.54
CA PHE A 14 -12.64 5.71 -2.34
C PHE A 14 -13.48 6.82 -2.99
N ALA A 15 -13.97 6.56 -4.19
CA ALA A 15 -14.82 7.50 -4.93
C ALA A 15 -16.30 7.24 -4.57
N ASP A 16 -17.16 7.00 -5.55
CA ASP A 16 -18.56 6.65 -5.32
C ASP A 16 -18.70 5.13 -5.12
N LEU A 17 -18.62 4.70 -3.86
CA LEU A 17 -18.90 3.31 -3.51
C LEU A 17 -20.41 3.07 -3.49
N THR A 18 -20.86 2.13 -4.30
CA THR A 18 -22.20 1.57 -4.24
C THR A 18 -22.42 0.83 -2.91
N PRO A 19 -23.67 0.67 -2.44
CA PRO A 19 -23.97 -0.08 -1.24
C PRO A 19 -23.41 -1.51 -1.26
N GLY A 20 -23.44 -2.18 -2.42
CA GLY A 20 -22.88 -3.53 -2.58
C GLY A 20 -21.37 -3.60 -2.38
N GLN A 21 -20.62 -2.68 -3.01
CA GLN A 21 -19.17 -2.58 -2.81
C GLN A 21 -18.82 -2.29 -1.35
N ARG A 22 -19.59 -1.42 -0.68
CA ARG A 22 -19.39 -1.13 0.75
C ARG A 22 -19.56 -2.38 1.60
N THR A 23 -20.63 -3.15 1.39
CA THR A 23 -20.85 -4.39 2.13
C THR A 23 -19.72 -5.38 1.90
N SER A 24 -19.27 -5.58 0.66
CA SER A 24 -18.15 -6.49 0.36
C SER A 24 -16.83 -6.04 1.00
N LEU A 25 -16.54 -4.73 1.02
CA LEU A 25 -15.35 -4.21 1.67
C LEU A 25 -15.40 -4.38 3.20
N LEU A 26 -16.57 -4.17 3.81
CA LEU A 26 -16.78 -4.34 5.25
C LEU A 26 -16.69 -5.81 5.66
N ASP A 27 -17.30 -6.72 4.90
CA ASP A 27 -17.21 -8.18 5.12
C ASP A 27 -15.75 -8.63 5.10
N ARG A 28 -14.98 -8.17 4.11
CA ARG A 28 -13.55 -8.42 4.02
C ARG A 28 -12.73 -7.77 5.14
N LEU A 29 -13.23 -6.69 5.74
CA LEU A 29 -12.59 -6.02 6.88
C LEU A 29 -12.71 -6.85 8.16
N GLU A 30 -13.80 -7.61 8.32
CA GLU A 30 -14.00 -8.49 9.48
C GLU A 30 -12.95 -9.61 9.51
N ASP A 31 -12.55 -10.12 8.34
CA ASP A 31 -11.51 -11.13 8.18
C ASP A 31 -10.08 -10.57 8.18
N PHE A 32 -9.91 -9.23 8.07
CA PHE A 32 -8.60 -8.60 7.91
C PHE A 32 -7.94 -8.32 9.26
N ASP A 33 -6.86 -9.03 9.59
CA ASP A 33 -6.09 -8.78 10.81
C ASP A 33 -5.08 -7.64 10.57
N PHE A 34 -5.46 -6.42 10.95
CA PHE A 34 -4.58 -5.25 10.83
C PHE A 34 -3.20 -5.43 11.47
N LEU A 35 -3.04 -6.24 12.51
CA LEU A 35 -1.73 -6.41 13.16
C LEU A 35 -0.80 -7.31 12.35
N ARG A 36 -1.35 -8.22 11.54
CA ARG A 36 -0.59 -9.15 10.71
C ARG A 36 -0.49 -8.69 9.26
N ASP A 37 -1.60 -8.17 8.73
CA ASP A 37 -1.78 -7.94 7.30
C ASP A 37 -1.57 -6.48 6.90
N ALA A 38 -1.55 -5.51 7.84
CA ALA A 38 -1.32 -4.10 7.49
C ALA A 38 0.14 -3.73 7.20
N GLY A 39 1.05 -4.70 7.26
CA GLY A 39 2.50 -4.51 7.05
C GLY A 39 2.88 -4.20 5.61
N PHE A 40 4.17 -3.97 5.37
CA PHE A 40 4.73 -3.97 4.02
C PHE A 40 5.04 -5.43 3.62
N SER A 41 4.40 -5.92 2.57
CA SER A 41 4.65 -7.25 1.99
C SER A 41 4.95 -7.14 0.50
N GLU A 42 5.58 -8.16 -0.09
CA GLU A 42 5.83 -8.21 -1.54
C GLU A 42 4.55 -8.42 -2.36
N GLU A 43 3.58 -9.14 -1.79
CA GLU A 43 2.25 -9.33 -2.37
C GLU A 43 1.44 -8.03 -2.38
N GLY A 44 1.66 -7.19 -1.36
CA GLY A 44 0.99 -5.93 -1.15
C GLY A 44 -0.23 -6.05 -0.24
N ALA A 45 -0.34 -5.10 0.69
CA ALA A 45 -1.36 -5.06 1.71
C ALA A 45 -2.26 -3.84 1.52
N LEU A 46 -3.53 -4.07 1.19
CA LEU A 46 -4.55 -3.02 1.18
C LEU A 46 -5.18 -2.90 2.56
N THR A 47 -5.21 -1.68 3.09
CA THR A 47 -5.79 -1.36 4.41
C THR A 47 -6.73 -0.17 4.28
N TYR A 48 -7.88 -0.25 4.94
CA TYR A 48 -8.90 0.80 4.95
C TYR A 48 -9.73 0.67 6.23
N ASP A 49 -10.46 1.71 6.60
CA ASP A 49 -11.34 1.70 7.78
C ASP A 49 -12.80 1.38 7.41
N GLU A 50 -13.62 1.13 8.42
CA GLU A 50 -15.07 0.91 8.28
C GLU A 50 -15.81 2.11 7.65
N LYS A 51 -15.20 3.30 7.68
CA LYS A 51 -15.78 4.50 7.05
C LYS A 51 -15.67 4.44 5.54
N LEU A 52 -14.72 3.66 5.03
CA LEU A 52 -14.42 3.53 3.61
C LEU A 52 -14.21 4.90 2.96
N ASP A 53 -13.58 5.82 3.70
CA ASP A 53 -13.23 7.16 3.22
C ASP A 53 -11.87 7.13 2.53
N PHE A 54 -10.91 6.47 3.17
CA PHE A 54 -9.52 6.40 2.73
C PHE A 54 -9.00 4.98 2.77
N PHE A 55 -8.04 4.71 1.89
CA PHE A 55 -7.27 3.48 1.92
C PHE A 55 -5.78 3.77 1.82
N SER A 56 -4.99 2.82 2.32
CA SER A 56 -3.55 2.76 2.19
C SER A 56 -3.17 1.39 1.65
N TYR A 57 -2.42 1.36 0.56
CA TYR A 57 -1.82 0.16 0.00
C TYR A 57 -0.31 0.18 0.25
N ARG A 58 0.22 -0.87 0.87
CA ARG A 58 1.63 -0.99 1.23
C ARG A 58 2.24 -2.16 0.51
N VAL A 59 3.29 -1.93 -0.27
CA VAL A 59 3.96 -3.00 -1.03
C VAL A 59 5.47 -2.83 -0.99
N ILE A 60 6.18 -3.95 -0.97
CA ILE A 60 7.62 -4.03 -1.16
C ILE A 60 7.86 -4.40 -2.62
N LEU A 61 8.67 -3.60 -3.32
CA LEU A 61 8.98 -3.81 -4.73
C LEU A 61 10.48 -3.69 -4.94
N THR A 62 11.04 -4.58 -5.74
CA THR A 62 12.37 -4.40 -6.30
C THR A 62 12.23 -3.79 -7.69
N ALA A 63 12.89 -2.66 -7.92
CA ALA A 63 12.84 -1.97 -9.21
C ALA A 63 14.20 -1.35 -9.53
N ALA A 64 14.50 -1.24 -10.82
CA ALA A 64 15.66 -0.47 -11.30
C ALA A 64 15.31 1.02 -11.48
N GLU A 65 14.08 1.33 -11.92
CA GLU A 65 13.59 2.69 -12.14
C GLU A 65 12.07 2.79 -11.86
N LYS A 66 11.60 3.98 -11.46
CA LYS A 66 10.18 4.35 -11.25
C LYS A 66 9.39 3.40 -10.32
N PRO A 67 9.85 3.17 -9.08
CA PRO A 67 9.11 2.38 -8.08
C PRO A 67 7.74 2.99 -7.71
N ASP A 68 7.56 4.29 -7.88
CA ASP A 68 6.30 5.01 -7.69
C ASP A 68 5.22 4.55 -8.67
N ASP A 69 5.53 4.56 -9.98
CA ASP A 69 4.62 4.10 -11.03
C ASP A 69 4.29 2.60 -10.88
N ALA A 70 5.26 1.80 -10.44
CA ALA A 70 5.04 0.38 -10.15
C ALA A 70 4.08 0.20 -8.97
N GLY A 71 4.26 0.93 -7.87
CA GLY A 71 3.37 0.88 -6.72
C GLY A 71 1.96 1.37 -7.02
N LEU A 72 1.82 2.47 -7.79
CA LEU A 72 0.52 2.97 -8.24
C LEU A 72 -0.24 1.93 -9.07
N ARG A 73 0.44 1.27 -10.02
CA ARG A 73 -0.16 0.20 -10.82
C ARG A 73 -0.63 -0.97 -9.96
N ARG A 74 0.20 -1.43 -9.02
CA ARG A 74 -0.17 -2.51 -8.09
C ARG A 74 -1.40 -2.15 -7.24
N ALA A 75 -1.44 -0.94 -6.71
CA ALA A 75 -2.58 -0.45 -5.96
C ALA A 75 -3.85 -0.38 -6.83
N SER A 76 -3.76 0.15 -8.06
CA SER A 76 -4.88 0.18 -9.00
C SER A 76 -5.41 -1.22 -9.27
N THR A 77 -4.53 -2.16 -9.63
CA THR A 77 -4.93 -3.55 -9.91
C THR A 77 -5.59 -4.22 -8.71
N ALA A 78 -5.11 -3.98 -7.48
CA ALA A 78 -5.74 -4.50 -6.27
C ALA A 78 -7.15 -3.91 -6.05
N LEU A 79 -7.35 -2.62 -6.33
CA LEU A 79 -8.65 -1.96 -6.24
C LEU A 79 -9.60 -2.40 -7.38
N ASP A 80 -9.08 -2.57 -8.59
CA ASP A 80 -9.82 -3.06 -9.75
C ASP A 80 -10.29 -4.52 -9.51
N ALA A 81 -9.47 -5.34 -8.87
CA ALA A 81 -9.85 -6.71 -8.48
C ALA A 81 -10.96 -6.75 -7.42
N LEU A 82 -11.05 -5.71 -6.58
CA LEU A 82 -12.16 -5.50 -5.64
C LEU A 82 -13.37 -4.85 -6.33
N GLY A 83 -13.20 -4.35 -7.56
CA GLY A 83 -14.21 -3.67 -8.33
C GLY A 83 -14.64 -2.34 -7.72
N VAL A 84 -13.70 -1.57 -7.14
CA VAL A 84 -14.01 -0.32 -6.43
C VAL A 84 -13.35 0.89 -7.06
N ASP A 85 -14.11 1.98 -7.19
CA ASP A 85 -13.60 3.23 -7.73
C ASP A 85 -12.80 4.03 -6.68
N PHE A 86 -11.76 4.71 -7.14
CA PHE A 86 -10.87 5.49 -6.29
C PHE A 86 -10.49 6.83 -6.90
N LYS A 87 -10.06 7.78 -6.05
CA LYS A 87 -9.60 9.11 -6.45
C LYS A 87 -8.44 9.60 -5.61
N GLY A 88 -7.62 10.47 -6.22
CA GLY A 88 -6.54 11.17 -5.54
C GLY A 88 -5.41 10.27 -5.05
N LEU A 89 -5.04 9.24 -5.84
CA LEU A 89 -3.91 8.36 -5.52
C LEU A 89 -2.61 9.16 -5.39
N LYS A 90 -1.87 8.89 -4.32
CA LYS A 90 -0.52 9.40 -4.08
C LYS A 90 0.38 8.25 -3.64
N ALA A 91 1.46 8.02 -4.36
CA ALA A 91 2.49 7.08 -3.95
C ALA A 91 3.60 7.80 -3.18
N LYS A 92 4.05 7.18 -2.09
CA LYS A 92 5.23 7.56 -1.33
C LYS A 92 6.20 6.39 -1.37
N VAL A 93 7.33 6.59 -2.04
CA VAL A 93 8.40 5.60 -2.13
C VAL A 93 9.43 5.86 -1.03
N THR A 94 9.90 4.80 -0.40
CA THR A 94 11.04 4.81 0.53
C THR A 94 12.04 3.78 0.03
N ASP A 95 13.22 4.26 -0.38
CA ASP A 95 14.35 3.40 -0.74
C ASP A 95 14.95 2.80 0.53
N MET A 96 14.99 1.47 0.60
CA MET A 96 15.52 0.74 1.75
C MET A 96 17.03 0.54 1.66
N ASP A 97 17.62 0.63 0.48
CA ASP A 97 19.05 0.47 0.25
C ASP A 97 19.80 1.79 0.48
N GLU A 98 19.16 2.93 0.19
CA GLU A 98 19.65 4.26 0.58
C GLU A 98 19.41 4.59 2.05
N MET A 99 18.54 3.85 2.75
CA MET A 99 18.47 3.92 4.20
C MET A 99 19.75 3.34 4.80
N LYS A 100 20.79 4.17 4.86
CA LYS A 100 21.89 4.03 5.82
C LYS A 100 21.25 3.80 7.18
N VAL A 101 21.31 2.57 7.67
CA VAL A 101 21.09 2.25 9.07
C VAL A 101 22.09 3.12 9.83
N ASN A 102 21.65 4.28 10.33
CA ASN A 102 22.39 5.05 11.31
C ASN A 102 22.39 4.22 12.59
N ARG A 103 23.28 3.22 12.63
CA ARG A 103 23.53 2.43 13.84
C ARG A 103 24.08 3.43 14.85
N PRO A 104 23.37 3.73 15.96
CA PRO A 104 23.93 4.63 16.96
C PRO A 104 25.26 4.01 17.42
N LYS A 105 26.34 4.80 17.38
CA LYS A 105 27.60 4.39 18.01
C LYS A 105 27.27 4.09 19.47
N ARG A 106 27.35 2.82 19.88
CA ARG A 106 27.41 2.48 21.29
C ARG A 106 28.59 3.26 21.88
N LEU A 107 28.31 4.25 22.73
CA LEU A 107 29.33 4.86 23.57
C LEU A 107 29.85 3.75 24.49
N GLY A 108 31.11 3.39 24.29
CA GLY A 108 31.88 2.56 25.22
C GLY A 108 32.44 3.41 26.35
#